data_AF-A0A524HV16-F1
#
_entry.id   AF-A0A524HV16-F1
#
_cell.length_a   1.000
_cell.length_b   1.000
_cell.length_c   1.000
_cell.angle_alpha   90.00
_cell.angle_beta   90.00
_cell.angle_gamma   90.00
#
_symmetry.space_group_name_H-M   'P 1'
#
loop_
_entity.id
_entity.type
_entity.pdbx_description
1 polymer ?
#
loop_
_entity_poly.entity_id
_entity_poly.type
_entity_poly.pdbx_seq_one_letter_code
_entity_poly.pdbx_strand_id
1 'polypeptide(L)'
;MLAWLGSLGWLVQREYFPNTGTAAQTFAATLPPSATFYAMWSRDRQIGIASATADTVEDGIRIVARQDLDLPLGEGPRRAIFSSNGHYSEDLRLQSFSSRLSGEAGGYLLEGTVEGDSLLLLSFTSSADSEPERYQLNLPGPILLPEAVSLSVARQGPPEVGREADVAVFDPVRLTLYRQHLTVAAESILVVPDSAEVDPVSGLWVPAHLDTLNAWRLDTWDRGIPVHLWVDQRGYVIASRSPLGVRVERSAFEIVRGNYRGRGRAAIATDALAPRCTPPPQSALDPSPSTYLAVRLAGADTTGPDWVRLGLDGAAQTRRGDTILLHPVDATVPEVSADDTQWMGLAAPMLALADRRVEARARQIVRRTREPRAIVEALVSWVSGNLSVAPDGVPQSAGRTLDRRRGSTSDIVLAFVALARASGLSARPVAGFLQAEQNFHYHAWAEVYLDRWLPVDPVYGQVPVDGRHVRIVVDGLSRPLELVPLVARIRPEPAAGGDDS
;
A
#
# COMPACT_ATOMS: atom_id res chain seq x y z
N MET A 1 -42.03 -50.36 -0.93
CA MET A 1 -40.71 -50.39 -1.62
C MET A 1 -40.45 -49.15 -2.48
N LEU A 2 -41.38 -48.71 -3.33
CA LEU A 2 -41.18 -47.53 -4.21
C LEU A 2 -40.98 -46.20 -3.46
N ALA A 3 -41.67 -45.98 -2.34
CA ALA A 3 -41.50 -44.78 -1.50
C ALA A 3 -40.12 -44.72 -0.80
N TRP A 4 -39.48 -45.88 -0.57
CA TRP A 4 -38.16 -45.98 0.06
C TRP A 4 -37.03 -45.74 -0.94
N LEU A 5 -37.19 -46.21 -2.18
CA LEU A 5 -36.26 -45.90 -3.29
C LEU A 5 -36.32 -44.42 -3.69
N GLY A 6 -37.51 -43.79 -3.65
CA GLY A 6 -37.65 -42.36 -3.90
C GLY A 6 -37.00 -41.49 -2.81
N SER A 7 -37.07 -41.89 -1.55
CA SER A 7 -36.41 -41.17 -0.44
C SER A 7 -34.90 -41.36 -0.43
N LEU A 8 -34.39 -42.54 -0.80
CA LEU A 8 -32.96 -42.77 -0.99
C LEU A 8 -32.41 -42.00 -2.20
N GLY A 9 -33.15 -41.94 -3.31
CA GLY A 9 -32.80 -41.13 -4.48
C GLY A 9 -32.79 -39.63 -4.20
N TRP A 10 -33.76 -39.13 -3.42
CA TRP A 10 -33.78 -37.74 -2.96
C TRP A 10 -32.63 -37.42 -2.01
N LEU A 11 -32.27 -38.35 -1.11
CA LEU A 11 -31.15 -38.19 -0.20
C LEU A 11 -29.80 -38.18 -0.93
N VAL A 12 -29.61 -39.10 -1.89
CA VAL A 12 -28.40 -39.16 -2.74
C VAL A 12 -28.30 -37.91 -3.60
N GLN A 13 -29.40 -37.41 -4.16
CA GLN A 13 -29.40 -36.17 -4.92
C GLN A 13 -29.07 -34.96 -4.03
N ARG A 14 -29.56 -34.92 -2.79
CA ARG A 14 -29.26 -33.83 -1.85
C ARG A 14 -27.80 -33.85 -1.35
N GLU A 15 -27.23 -35.05 -1.17
CA GLU A 15 -25.90 -35.22 -0.59
C GLU A 15 -24.77 -35.14 -1.64
N TYR A 16 -25.02 -35.62 -2.86
CA TYR A 16 -24.02 -35.65 -3.94
C TYR A 16 -24.23 -34.58 -5.03
N PHE A 17 -25.41 -33.95 -5.10
CA PHE A 17 -25.71 -32.83 -5.99
C PHE A 17 -26.33 -31.69 -5.18
N PRO A 18 -25.57 -31.02 -4.30
CA PRO A 18 -26.10 -29.89 -3.55
C PRO A 18 -26.65 -28.85 -4.53
N ASN A 19 -27.91 -28.45 -4.34
CA ASN A 19 -28.49 -27.28 -4.99
C ASN A 19 -27.60 -26.08 -4.61
N THR A 20 -26.69 -25.70 -5.52
CA THR A 20 -25.76 -24.59 -5.37
C THR A 20 -26.47 -23.27 -5.07
N GLY A 21 -27.76 -23.14 -5.42
CA GLY A 21 -28.58 -21.97 -5.15
C GLY A 21 -28.97 -21.76 -3.67
N THR A 22 -29.30 -22.80 -2.90
CA THR A 22 -29.73 -22.65 -1.50
C THR A 22 -28.55 -22.64 -0.54
N ALA A 23 -27.52 -23.44 -0.78
CA ALA A 23 -26.29 -23.41 0.01
C ALA A 23 -25.56 -22.07 -0.13
N ALA A 24 -25.49 -21.49 -1.33
CA ALA A 24 -24.91 -20.15 -1.54
C ALA A 24 -25.72 -19.04 -0.82
N GLN A 25 -27.05 -19.16 -0.77
CA GLN A 25 -27.90 -18.18 -0.06
C GLN A 25 -27.80 -18.28 1.47
N THR A 26 -27.58 -19.47 2.03
CA THR A 26 -27.35 -19.63 3.48
C THR A 26 -25.89 -19.37 3.88
N PHE A 27 -24.91 -19.68 3.03
CA PHE A 27 -23.50 -19.29 3.22
C PHE A 27 -23.29 -17.77 3.18
N ALA A 28 -24.15 -17.05 2.45
CA ALA A 28 -24.14 -15.58 2.42
C ALA A 28 -24.65 -14.96 3.74
N ALA A 29 -25.42 -15.68 4.57
CA ALA A 29 -26.10 -15.08 5.71
C ALA A 29 -25.25 -14.98 6.99
N THR A 30 -24.30 -15.91 7.22
CA THR A 30 -23.49 -15.92 8.45
C THR A 30 -22.04 -16.31 8.17
N LEU A 31 -21.09 -15.50 8.65
CA LEU A 31 -19.66 -15.83 8.67
C LEU A 31 -19.37 -16.53 10.00
N PRO A 32 -18.99 -17.83 10.00
CA PRO A 32 -18.66 -18.51 11.24
C PRO A 32 -17.44 -17.84 11.88
N PRO A 33 -17.40 -17.73 13.21
CA PRO A 33 -16.26 -17.18 13.92
C PRO A 33 -14.98 -17.86 13.47
N SER A 34 -14.03 -17.06 13.04
CA SER A 34 -12.79 -17.53 12.45
C SER A 34 -11.64 -16.68 12.93
N ALA A 35 -10.53 -17.34 13.25
CA ALA A 35 -9.27 -16.67 13.52
C ALA A 35 -8.21 -17.26 12.60
N THR A 36 -7.57 -16.39 11.83
CA THR A 36 -6.48 -16.75 10.93
C THR A 36 -5.23 -16.01 11.36
N PHE A 37 -4.11 -16.73 11.37
CA PHE A 37 -2.81 -16.21 11.78
C PHE A 37 -1.82 -16.34 10.63
N TYR A 38 -0.97 -15.33 10.49
CA TYR A 38 -0.09 -15.21 9.36
C TYR A 38 1.33 -14.88 9.80
N ALA A 39 2.31 -15.57 9.23
CA ALA A 39 3.69 -15.14 9.27
C ALA A 39 3.95 -14.15 8.13
N MET A 40 4.50 -12.99 8.46
CA MET A 40 4.88 -11.97 7.48
C MET A 40 6.39 -12.02 7.27
N TRP A 41 6.80 -12.16 6.02
CA TRP A 41 8.19 -12.31 5.65
C TRP A 41 8.65 -11.26 4.65
N SER A 42 9.91 -10.89 4.79
CA SER A 42 10.67 -10.14 3.80
C SER A 42 11.86 -11.01 3.40
N ARG A 43 11.91 -11.42 2.12
CA ARG A 43 12.78 -12.53 1.66
C ARG A 43 12.58 -13.77 2.54
N ASP A 44 13.65 -14.34 3.08
CA ASP A 44 13.62 -15.57 3.88
C ASP A 44 13.48 -15.33 5.39
N ARG A 45 13.13 -14.09 5.73
CA ARG A 45 13.13 -13.62 7.10
C ARG A 45 11.73 -13.23 7.54
N GLN A 46 11.27 -13.80 8.64
CA GLN A 46 10.04 -13.36 9.29
C GLN A 46 10.28 -11.98 9.91
N ILE A 47 9.54 -10.99 9.44
CA ILE A 47 9.57 -9.61 9.92
C ILE A 47 8.37 -9.28 10.80
N GLY A 48 7.35 -10.14 10.82
CA GLY A 48 6.19 -9.90 11.67
C GLY A 48 5.18 -11.02 11.67
N ILE A 49 4.06 -10.70 12.30
CA ILE A 49 2.88 -11.56 12.39
C ILE A 49 1.65 -10.73 12.06
N ALA A 50 0.63 -11.38 11.50
CA ALA A 50 -0.69 -10.79 11.38
C ALA A 50 -1.77 -11.75 11.86
N SER A 51 -2.93 -11.21 12.18
CA SER A 51 -4.13 -11.97 12.45
C SER A 51 -5.35 -11.27 11.86
N ALA A 52 -6.30 -12.06 11.36
CA ALA A 52 -7.61 -11.57 10.98
C ALA A 52 -8.68 -12.46 11.61
N THR A 53 -9.67 -11.82 12.24
CA THR A 53 -10.88 -12.48 12.70
C THR A 53 -12.08 -11.88 12.01
N ALA A 54 -13.04 -12.72 11.65
CA ALA A 54 -14.32 -12.28 11.13
C ALA A 54 -15.42 -13.08 11.82
N ASP A 55 -16.36 -12.37 12.43
CA ASP A 55 -17.43 -12.93 13.25
C ASP A 55 -18.76 -12.24 12.89
N THR A 56 -19.85 -13.01 12.76
CA THR A 56 -21.20 -12.44 12.77
C THR A 56 -21.56 -11.98 14.19
N VAL A 57 -22.02 -10.74 14.31
CA VAL A 57 -22.49 -10.09 15.54
C VAL A 57 -23.96 -9.69 15.38
N GLU A 58 -24.64 -9.30 16.48
CA GLU A 58 -26.08 -8.99 16.46
C GLU A 58 -26.49 -7.99 15.37
N ASP A 59 -25.67 -6.97 15.13
CA ASP A 59 -25.93 -5.90 14.14
C ASP A 59 -25.16 -6.05 12.81
N GLY A 60 -24.62 -7.24 12.51
CA GLY A 60 -23.99 -7.54 11.22
C GLY A 60 -22.70 -8.35 11.32
N ILE A 61 -21.61 -7.86 10.72
CA ILE A 61 -20.32 -8.56 10.65
C ILE A 61 -19.23 -7.68 11.26
N ARG A 62 -18.43 -8.27 12.14
CA ARG A 62 -17.23 -7.61 12.68
C ARG A 62 -15.98 -8.26 12.12
N ILE A 63 -15.11 -7.45 11.53
CA ILE A 63 -13.80 -7.88 11.02
C ILE A 63 -12.72 -7.15 11.79
N VAL A 64 -11.83 -7.91 12.44
CA VAL A 64 -10.70 -7.36 13.19
C VAL A 64 -9.41 -7.84 12.55
N ALA A 65 -8.56 -6.90 12.16
CA ALA A 65 -7.23 -7.18 11.63
C ALA A 65 -6.16 -6.61 12.57
N ARG A 66 -5.06 -7.32 12.73
CA ARG A 66 -3.88 -6.86 13.47
C ARG A 66 -2.61 -7.29 12.78
N GLN A 67 -1.62 -6.42 12.76
CA GLN A 67 -0.29 -6.66 12.21
C GLN A 67 0.76 -6.12 13.17
N ASP A 68 1.69 -6.99 13.57
CA ASP A 68 2.83 -6.63 14.42
C ASP A 68 4.10 -6.84 13.58
N LEU A 69 4.76 -5.75 13.21
CA LEU A 69 5.91 -5.72 12.32
C LEU A 69 7.15 -5.20 13.05
N ASP A 70 8.31 -5.79 12.72
CA ASP A 70 9.64 -5.22 12.96
C ASP A 70 10.26 -4.93 11.59
N LEU A 71 10.40 -3.64 11.27
CA LEU A 71 10.81 -3.16 9.96
C LEU A 71 12.34 -3.14 9.89
N PRO A 72 12.99 -3.83 8.94
CA PRO A 72 14.45 -3.88 8.82
C PRO A 72 14.99 -2.62 8.13
N LEU A 73 15.17 -1.53 8.88
CA LEU A 73 15.68 -0.26 8.36
C LEU A 73 17.20 -0.17 8.51
N GLY A 74 17.87 0.62 7.65
CA GLY A 74 19.32 0.85 7.73
C GLY A 74 19.79 1.55 9.01
N GLU A 75 18.87 2.13 9.77
CA GLU A 75 19.10 2.80 11.07
C GLU A 75 18.76 1.93 12.29
N GLY A 76 18.34 0.68 12.09
CA GLY A 76 17.91 -0.24 13.15
C GLY A 76 16.48 -0.75 12.95
N PRO A 77 16.14 -1.94 13.47
CA PRO A 77 14.80 -2.49 13.34
C PRO A 77 13.78 -1.66 14.14
N ARG A 78 12.72 -1.15 13.47
CA ARG A 78 11.65 -0.38 14.14
C ARG A 78 10.36 -1.16 14.26
N ARG A 79 9.76 -1.14 15.45
CA ARG A 79 8.47 -1.79 15.73
C ARG A 79 7.31 -0.92 15.23
N ALA A 80 6.39 -1.53 14.48
CA ALA A 80 5.08 -0.97 14.14
C ALA A 80 3.97 -1.99 14.42
N ILE A 81 2.86 -1.53 14.97
CA ILE A 81 1.68 -2.32 15.27
C ILE A 81 0.48 -1.59 14.67
N PHE A 82 -0.18 -2.24 13.72
CA PHE A 82 -1.42 -1.78 13.13
C PHE A 82 -2.56 -2.68 13.61
N SER A 83 -3.68 -2.08 14.01
CA SER A 83 -4.91 -2.79 14.31
C SER A 83 -6.10 -2.06 13.72
N SER A 84 -7.03 -2.80 13.13
CA SER A 84 -8.27 -2.30 12.56
C SER A 84 -9.43 -3.14 13.10
N ASN A 85 -10.54 -2.48 13.42
CA ASN A 85 -11.80 -3.10 13.78
C ASN A 85 -12.90 -2.44 12.95
N GLY A 86 -13.41 -3.15 11.95
CA GLY A 86 -14.51 -2.72 11.10
C GLY A 86 -15.82 -3.41 11.46
N HIS A 87 -16.89 -2.64 11.52
CA HIS A 87 -18.26 -3.10 11.67
C HIS A 87 -18.99 -2.89 10.35
N TYR A 88 -19.60 -3.95 9.86
CA TYR A 88 -20.27 -4.01 8.57
C TYR A 88 -21.71 -4.49 8.77
N SER A 89 -22.59 -4.06 7.88
CA SER A 89 -23.89 -4.71 7.71
C SER A 89 -23.71 -6.17 7.26
N GLU A 90 -24.81 -6.94 7.28
CA GLU A 90 -24.81 -8.30 6.75
C GLU A 90 -24.29 -8.35 5.31
N ASP A 91 -24.66 -7.41 4.44
CA ASP A 91 -24.20 -7.33 3.04
C ASP A 91 -22.79 -6.73 2.84
N LEU A 92 -21.96 -6.70 3.89
CA LEU A 92 -20.59 -6.16 3.90
C LEU A 92 -20.49 -4.67 3.55
N ARG A 93 -21.48 -3.85 3.92
CA ARG A 93 -21.33 -2.38 3.84
C ARG A 93 -20.70 -1.87 5.12
N LEU A 94 -19.60 -1.13 5.02
CA LEU A 94 -18.94 -0.55 6.19
C LEU A 94 -19.88 0.45 6.88
N GLN A 95 -20.13 0.25 8.17
CA GLN A 95 -20.94 1.14 9.01
C GLN A 95 -20.06 2.02 9.88
N SER A 96 -19.06 1.42 10.52
CA SER A 96 -18.07 2.15 11.33
C SER A 96 -16.76 1.38 11.43
N PHE A 97 -15.70 2.07 11.82
CA PHE A 97 -14.43 1.44 12.11
C PHE A 97 -13.59 2.22 13.11
N SER A 98 -12.63 1.51 13.70
CA SER A 98 -11.54 2.09 14.48
C SER A 98 -10.23 1.45 14.02
N SER A 99 -9.29 2.29 13.58
CA SER A 99 -7.95 1.87 13.18
C SER A 99 -6.92 2.58 14.04
N ARG A 100 -5.92 1.83 14.50
CA ARG A 100 -4.84 2.33 15.35
C ARG A 100 -3.50 1.90 14.78
N LEU A 101 -2.61 2.87 14.62
CA LEU A 101 -1.18 2.62 14.46
C LEU A 101 -0.49 2.96 15.76
N SER A 102 0.45 2.13 16.18
CA SER A 102 1.33 2.40 17.33
C SER A 102 2.71 1.82 17.06
N GLY A 103 3.74 2.36 17.68
CA GLY A 103 5.10 1.89 17.47
C GLY A 103 6.13 2.90 17.92
N GLU A 104 7.38 2.60 17.63
CA GLU A 104 8.52 3.43 18.00
C GLU A 104 8.59 4.75 17.19
N ALA A 105 7.89 4.81 16.05
CA ALA A 105 7.79 6.00 15.20
C ALA A 105 6.58 6.90 15.55
N GLY A 106 5.84 6.58 16.63
CA GLY A 106 4.60 7.25 17.01
C GLY A 106 3.36 6.41 16.70
N GLY A 107 2.19 7.02 16.85
CA GLY A 107 0.91 6.33 16.63
C GLY A 107 -0.22 7.30 16.39
N TYR A 108 -1.37 6.77 15.98
CA TYR A 108 -2.61 7.52 15.85
C TYR A 108 -3.81 6.59 16.08
N LEU A 109 -4.94 7.21 16.37
CA LEU A 109 -6.26 6.60 16.34
C LEU A 109 -7.07 7.29 15.24
N LEU A 110 -7.62 6.52 14.32
CA LEU A 110 -8.57 6.97 13.32
C LEU A 110 -9.88 6.22 13.53
N GLU A 111 -10.94 6.96 13.75
CA GLU A 111 -12.29 6.43 13.87
C GLU A 111 -13.11 6.95 12.69
N GLY A 112 -14.00 6.11 12.17
CA GLY A 112 -14.87 6.50 11.08
C GLY A 112 -16.27 5.94 11.23
N THR A 113 -17.25 6.72 10.81
CA THR A 113 -18.66 6.32 10.74
C THR A 113 -19.20 6.69 9.37
N VAL A 114 -19.88 5.74 8.73
CA VAL A 114 -20.54 5.96 7.44
C VAL A 114 -22.00 6.33 7.70
N GLU A 115 -22.41 7.49 7.20
CA GLU A 115 -23.81 7.92 7.22
C GLU A 115 -24.46 7.57 5.87
N GLY A 116 -25.33 6.55 5.89
CA GLY A 116 -25.93 5.99 4.67
C GLY A 116 -24.86 5.33 3.80
N ASP A 117 -24.73 5.79 2.55
CA ASP A 117 -23.76 5.28 1.57
C ASP A 117 -22.94 6.39 0.88
N SER A 118 -23.08 7.63 1.36
CA SER A 118 -22.61 8.82 0.64
C SER A 118 -21.68 9.69 1.46
N LEU A 119 -21.55 9.45 2.77
CA LEU A 119 -20.74 10.29 3.65
C LEU A 119 -19.97 9.45 4.67
N LEU A 120 -18.66 9.64 4.72
CA LEU A 120 -17.79 9.10 5.75
C LEU A 120 -17.32 10.24 6.66
N LEU A 121 -17.70 10.17 7.92
CA LEU A 121 -17.23 11.03 8.98
C LEU A 121 -15.99 10.40 9.61
N LEU A 122 -14.90 11.14 9.72
CA LEU A 122 -13.66 10.68 10.34
C LEU A 122 -13.30 11.53 11.55
N SER A 123 -12.73 10.88 12.55
CA SER A 123 -12.10 11.49 13.73
C SER A 123 -10.68 10.97 13.86
N PHE A 124 -9.69 11.85 13.76
CA PHE A 124 -8.27 11.51 13.77
C PHE A 124 -7.56 12.13 14.97
N THR A 125 -6.90 11.27 15.75
CA THR A 125 -6.20 11.65 16.98
C THR A 125 -4.75 11.19 16.91
N SER A 126 -3.81 12.14 16.89
CA SER A 126 -2.37 11.86 16.75
C SER A 126 -1.69 11.46 18.07
N SER A 127 -2.24 11.86 19.20
CA SER A 127 -1.78 11.48 20.55
C SER A 127 -2.94 11.57 21.54
N ALA A 128 -2.85 10.88 22.66
CA ALA A 128 -3.92 10.85 23.67
C ALA A 128 -4.34 12.25 24.16
N ASP A 129 -3.40 13.20 24.17
CA ASP A 129 -3.61 14.58 24.63
C ASP A 129 -3.94 15.56 23.49
N SER A 130 -4.00 15.10 22.23
CA SER A 130 -4.34 15.97 21.09
C SER A 130 -5.85 16.00 20.85
N GLU A 131 -6.40 17.20 20.63
CA GLU A 131 -7.77 17.36 20.17
C GLU A 131 -8.04 16.58 18.87
N PRO A 132 -9.14 15.80 18.78
CA PRO A 132 -9.47 15.03 17.59
C PRO A 132 -9.79 15.95 16.41
N GLU A 133 -9.20 15.65 15.25
CA GLU A 133 -9.50 16.34 14.02
C GLU A 133 -10.61 15.62 13.26
N ARG A 134 -11.59 16.40 12.79
CA ARG A 134 -12.74 15.85 12.09
C ARG A 134 -12.64 16.10 10.60
N TYR A 135 -12.85 15.05 9.81
CA TYR A 135 -12.90 15.12 8.35
C TYR A 135 -14.24 14.55 7.85
N GLN A 136 -14.67 15.03 6.69
CA GLN A 136 -15.86 14.55 6.00
C GLN A 136 -15.51 14.19 4.57
N LEU A 137 -15.88 13.00 4.15
CA LEU A 137 -15.62 12.48 2.82
C LEU A 137 -16.92 12.09 2.14
N ASN A 138 -17.19 12.68 0.98
CA ASN A 138 -18.25 12.18 0.13
C ASN A 138 -17.82 10.85 -0.49
N LEU A 139 -18.68 9.84 -0.35
CA LEU A 139 -18.46 8.53 -0.89
C LEU A 139 -19.18 8.38 -2.24
N PRO A 140 -18.57 7.73 -3.24
CA PRO A 140 -19.23 7.39 -4.49
C PRO A 140 -20.19 6.20 -4.35
N GLY A 141 -20.28 5.61 -3.16
CA GLY A 141 -21.03 4.40 -2.84
C GLY A 141 -20.44 3.68 -1.62
N PRO A 142 -20.89 2.45 -1.32
CA PRO A 142 -20.35 1.65 -0.23
C PRO A 142 -18.85 1.40 -0.42
N ILE A 143 -18.12 1.43 0.71
CA ILE A 143 -16.67 1.23 0.78
C ILE A 143 -16.34 0.04 1.68
N LEU A 144 -15.14 -0.51 1.49
CA LEU A 144 -14.56 -1.54 2.35
C LEU A 144 -13.24 -1.04 2.96
N LEU A 145 -12.83 -1.68 4.07
CA LEU A 145 -11.45 -1.63 4.52
C LEU A 145 -10.62 -2.73 3.83
N PRO A 146 -9.28 -2.60 3.74
CA PRO A 146 -8.43 -3.55 3.03
C PRO A 146 -8.64 -5.02 3.44
N GLU A 147 -8.88 -5.29 4.72
CA GLU A 147 -9.09 -6.64 5.26
C GLU A 147 -10.40 -7.31 4.81
N ALA A 148 -11.38 -6.53 4.33
CA ALA A 148 -12.68 -7.04 3.90
C ALA A 148 -12.77 -7.26 2.37
N VAL A 149 -11.78 -6.80 1.61
CA VAL A 149 -11.79 -6.83 0.14
C VAL A 149 -11.96 -8.26 -0.39
N SER A 150 -11.16 -9.22 0.07
CA SER A 150 -11.24 -10.61 -0.42
C SER A 150 -12.54 -11.31 -0.04
N LEU A 151 -13.12 -10.99 1.11
CA LEU A 151 -14.41 -11.51 1.56
C LEU A 151 -15.54 -11.05 0.64
N SER A 152 -15.47 -9.82 0.12
CA SER A 152 -16.47 -9.30 -0.82
C SER A 152 -16.52 -10.07 -2.13
N VAL A 153 -15.36 -10.57 -2.61
CA VAL A 153 -15.28 -11.37 -3.84
C VAL A 153 -15.95 -12.73 -3.65
N ALA A 154 -15.66 -13.41 -2.54
CA ALA A 154 -16.26 -14.71 -2.22
C ALA A 154 -17.76 -14.62 -1.89
N ARG A 155 -18.23 -13.46 -1.40
CA ARG A 155 -19.64 -13.24 -1.09
C ARG A 155 -20.53 -13.14 -2.34
N GLN A 156 -19.96 -12.82 -3.49
CA GLN A 156 -20.67 -12.85 -4.79
C GLN A 156 -20.92 -14.29 -5.29
N GLY A 157 -20.52 -15.29 -4.52
CA GLY A 157 -20.52 -16.70 -4.88
C GLY A 157 -19.09 -17.24 -4.96
N PRO A 158 -18.92 -18.56 -5.14
CA PRO A 158 -17.60 -19.18 -5.27
C PRO A 158 -16.72 -18.41 -6.27
N PRO A 159 -15.44 -18.17 -5.97
CA PRO A 159 -14.58 -17.49 -6.93
C PRO A 159 -14.42 -18.33 -8.21
N GLU A 160 -14.55 -17.69 -9.36
CA GLU A 160 -14.47 -18.34 -10.68
C GLU A 160 -13.37 -17.67 -11.51
N VAL A 161 -12.52 -18.46 -12.14
CA VAL A 161 -11.41 -17.93 -12.97
C VAL A 161 -11.96 -17.04 -14.09
N GLY A 162 -11.36 -15.86 -14.24
CA GLY A 162 -11.80 -14.81 -15.16
C GLY A 162 -12.78 -13.82 -14.57
N ARG A 163 -13.33 -14.04 -13.36
CA ARG A 163 -14.18 -13.06 -12.69
C ARG A 163 -13.36 -11.82 -12.31
N GLU A 164 -13.90 -10.65 -12.61
CA GLU A 164 -13.35 -9.37 -12.20
C GLU A 164 -14.24 -8.72 -11.13
N ALA A 165 -13.63 -7.94 -10.24
CA ALA A 165 -14.33 -7.15 -9.23
C ALA A 165 -13.66 -5.79 -9.05
N ASP A 166 -14.47 -4.74 -8.97
CA ASP A 166 -14.02 -3.39 -8.64
C ASP A 166 -14.66 -2.96 -7.33
N VAL A 167 -13.84 -2.72 -6.31
CA VAL A 167 -14.30 -2.33 -4.97
C VAL A 167 -13.74 -0.98 -4.59
N ALA A 168 -14.56 -0.14 -3.95
CA ALA A 168 -14.09 1.10 -3.35
C ALA A 168 -13.50 0.79 -1.98
N VAL A 169 -12.24 1.18 -1.75
CA VAL A 169 -11.47 0.88 -0.54
C VAL A 169 -11.02 2.17 0.10
N PHE A 170 -11.36 2.34 1.38
CA PHE A 170 -10.77 3.38 2.20
C PHE A 170 -9.62 2.78 3.01
N ASP A 171 -8.40 3.27 2.80
CA ASP A 171 -7.23 2.83 3.54
C ASP A 171 -6.94 3.79 4.70
N PRO A 172 -7.11 3.33 5.96
CA PRO A 172 -6.94 4.15 7.15
C PRO A 172 -5.47 4.50 7.47
N VAL A 173 -4.50 3.84 6.82
CA VAL A 173 -3.07 4.17 6.92
C VAL A 173 -2.72 5.31 5.97
N ARG A 174 -3.35 5.33 4.80
CA ARG A 174 -3.11 6.36 3.76
C ARG A 174 -4.07 7.54 3.84
N LEU A 175 -5.15 7.43 4.61
CA LEU A 175 -6.26 8.39 4.63
C LEU A 175 -6.79 8.67 3.22
N THR A 176 -6.87 7.63 2.39
CA THR A 176 -7.17 7.74 0.97
C THR A 176 -8.23 6.74 0.56
N LEU A 177 -9.17 7.20 -0.26
CA LEU A 177 -10.17 6.39 -0.94
C LEU A 177 -9.72 6.11 -2.37
N TYR A 178 -9.69 4.83 -2.76
CA TYR A 178 -9.34 4.39 -4.11
C TYR A 178 -10.25 3.26 -4.58
N ARG A 179 -10.23 2.97 -5.87
CA ARG A 179 -10.85 1.76 -6.44
C ARG A 179 -9.78 0.69 -6.61
N GLN A 180 -10.05 -0.49 -6.06
CA GLN A 180 -9.20 -1.65 -6.21
C GLN A 180 -9.85 -2.60 -7.21
N HIS A 181 -9.14 -2.86 -8.31
CA HIS A 181 -9.51 -3.86 -9.29
C HIS A 181 -8.89 -5.20 -8.93
N LEU A 182 -9.68 -6.27 -8.98
CA LEU A 182 -9.26 -7.64 -8.71
C LEU A 182 -9.68 -8.55 -9.84
N THR A 183 -8.80 -9.48 -10.21
CA THR A 183 -9.11 -10.54 -11.18
C THR A 183 -8.86 -11.89 -10.54
N VAL A 184 -9.84 -12.79 -10.56
CA VAL A 184 -9.66 -14.19 -10.19
C VAL A 184 -8.87 -14.87 -11.31
N ALA A 185 -7.57 -15.03 -11.13
CA ALA A 185 -6.66 -15.40 -12.21
C ALA A 185 -6.44 -16.91 -12.35
N ALA A 186 -6.52 -17.66 -11.26
CA ALA A 186 -6.29 -19.10 -11.28
C ALA A 186 -6.94 -19.80 -10.07
N GLU A 187 -7.31 -21.06 -10.27
CA GLU A 187 -7.53 -21.99 -9.17
C GLU A 187 -6.19 -22.65 -8.79
N SER A 188 -6.03 -23.00 -7.53
CA SER A 188 -4.82 -23.56 -6.96
C SER A 188 -5.16 -24.44 -5.76
N ILE A 189 -4.20 -25.25 -5.35
CA ILE A 189 -4.25 -26.01 -4.11
C ILE A 189 -3.06 -25.58 -3.27
N LEU A 190 -3.30 -25.18 -2.02
CA LEU A 190 -2.26 -24.80 -1.08
C LEU A 190 -2.26 -25.73 0.13
N VAL A 191 -1.06 -26.08 0.57
CA VAL A 191 -0.85 -26.89 1.77
C VAL A 191 -0.45 -25.96 2.91
N VAL A 192 -1.16 -26.03 4.03
CA VAL A 192 -1.04 -25.09 5.15
C VAL A 192 -0.90 -25.85 6.46
N PRO A 193 0.02 -25.46 7.35
CA PRO A 193 0.06 -25.99 8.72
C PRO A 193 -1.20 -25.59 9.49
N ASP A 194 -1.96 -26.58 9.95
CA ASP A 194 -3.15 -26.39 10.80
C ASP A 194 -2.82 -26.49 12.30
N SER A 195 -1.72 -27.17 12.62
CA SER A 195 -1.27 -27.50 13.97
C SER A 195 0.26 -27.50 14.05
N ALA A 196 0.76 -27.44 15.28
CA ALA A 196 2.17 -27.27 15.54
C ALA A 196 2.65 -28.17 16.69
N GLU A 197 3.90 -28.61 16.58
CA GLU A 197 4.64 -29.23 17.67
C GLU A 197 6.00 -28.55 17.82
N VAL A 198 6.66 -28.76 18.96
CA VAL A 198 8.01 -28.23 19.17
C VAL A 198 9.01 -29.28 18.71
N ASP A 199 9.90 -28.90 17.80
CA ASP A 199 11.06 -29.72 17.47
C ASP A 199 12.04 -29.71 18.66
N PRO A 200 12.30 -30.85 19.31
CA PRO A 200 13.16 -30.90 20.49
C PRO A 200 14.63 -30.55 20.20
N VAL A 201 15.07 -30.61 18.94
CA VAL A 201 16.45 -30.29 18.56
C VAL A 201 16.65 -28.79 18.38
N SER A 202 15.83 -28.16 17.54
CA SER A 202 15.96 -26.72 17.29
C SER A 202 15.27 -25.84 18.34
N GLY A 203 14.33 -26.42 19.12
CA GLY A 203 13.45 -25.67 20.03
C GLY A 203 12.44 -24.78 19.30
N LEU A 204 12.31 -24.91 17.98
CA LEU A 204 11.36 -24.16 17.16
C LEU A 204 10.04 -24.92 17.00
N TRP A 205 8.97 -24.17 16.77
CA TRP A 205 7.68 -24.73 16.40
C TRP A 205 7.70 -25.15 14.92
N VAL A 206 7.30 -26.39 14.66
CA VAL A 206 7.21 -26.99 13.32
C VAL A 206 5.79 -27.51 13.06
N PRO A 207 5.39 -27.69 11.79
CA PRO A 207 4.07 -28.25 11.47
C PRO A 207 3.92 -29.67 12.03
N ALA A 208 2.84 -29.92 12.77
CA ALA A 208 2.48 -31.28 13.22
C ALA A 208 1.57 -31.98 12.19
N HIS A 209 0.56 -31.25 11.71
CA HIS A 209 -0.28 -31.66 10.59
C HIS A 209 -0.36 -30.56 9.53
N LEU A 210 -0.72 -31.00 8.33
CA LEU A 210 -0.85 -30.18 7.14
C LEU A 210 -2.26 -30.39 6.59
N ASP A 211 -2.94 -29.29 6.31
CA ASP A 211 -4.24 -29.28 5.63
C ASP A 211 -4.07 -28.85 4.18
N THR A 212 -4.94 -29.34 3.31
CA THR A 212 -4.94 -29.05 1.88
C THR A 212 -6.18 -28.22 1.54
N LEU A 213 -5.96 -26.96 1.17
CA LEU A 213 -7.02 -26.00 0.89
C LEU A 213 -7.12 -25.73 -0.60
N ASN A 214 -8.35 -25.78 -1.12
CA ASN A 214 -8.65 -25.17 -2.41
C ASN A 214 -8.50 -23.66 -2.29
N ALA A 215 -7.80 -23.07 -3.24
CA ALA A 215 -7.41 -21.68 -3.23
C ALA A 215 -7.67 -21.02 -4.58
N TRP A 216 -8.08 -19.76 -4.58
CA TRP A 216 -8.20 -18.94 -5.77
C TRP A 216 -7.21 -17.80 -5.72
N ARG A 217 -6.41 -17.65 -6.77
CA ARG A 217 -5.48 -16.55 -6.92
C ARG A 217 -6.23 -15.32 -7.41
N LEU A 218 -6.27 -14.28 -6.59
CA LEU A 218 -6.71 -12.94 -6.94
C LEU A 218 -5.49 -12.10 -7.28
N ASP A 219 -5.44 -11.62 -8.52
CA ASP A 219 -4.42 -10.67 -8.98
C ASP A 219 -4.96 -9.25 -8.80
N THR A 220 -4.20 -8.40 -8.12
CA THR A 220 -4.59 -7.02 -7.82
C THR A 220 -3.37 -6.11 -7.73
N TRP A 221 -3.64 -4.81 -7.58
CA TRP A 221 -2.64 -3.78 -7.35
C TRP A 221 -2.90 -3.15 -5.98
N ASP A 222 -1.93 -3.22 -5.10
CA ASP A 222 -1.91 -2.49 -3.84
C ASP A 222 -0.72 -1.55 -3.85
N ARG A 223 -0.95 -0.25 -3.64
CA ARG A 223 0.09 0.81 -3.73
C ARG A 223 0.80 0.86 -5.07
N GLY A 224 0.12 0.58 -6.17
CA GLY A 224 0.79 0.51 -7.47
C GLY A 224 1.82 -0.63 -7.55
N ILE A 225 1.80 -1.57 -6.61
CA ILE A 225 2.61 -2.79 -6.61
C ILE A 225 1.67 -3.96 -6.89
N PRO A 226 2.00 -4.86 -7.83
CA PRO A 226 1.20 -6.04 -8.09
C PRO A 226 1.29 -6.98 -6.89
N VAL A 227 0.14 -7.52 -6.50
CA VAL A 227 -0.01 -8.45 -5.40
C VAL A 227 -0.87 -9.62 -5.86
N HIS A 228 -0.39 -10.82 -5.59
CA HIS A 228 -1.15 -12.06 -5.76
C HIS A 228 -1.62 -12.53 -4.40
N LEU A 229 -2.93 -12.68 -4.24
CA LEU A 229 -3.57 -13.18 -3.03
C LEU A 229 -4.13 -14.56 -3.33
N TRP A 230 -3.89 -15.55 -2.50
CA TRP A 230 -4.60 -16.81 -2.55
C TRP A 230 -5.64 -16.81 -1.44
N VAL A 231 -6.89 -17.02 -1.80
CA VAL A 231 -8.02 -17.01 -0.87
C VAL A 231 -8.74 -18.35 -0.88
N ASP A 232 -9.32 -18.76 0.25
CA ASP A 232 -10.20 -19.93 0.30
C ASP A 232 -11.60 -19.62 -0.28
N GLN A 233 -12.49 -20.63 -0.29
CA GLN A 233 -13.87 -20.51 -0.79
C GLN A 233 -14.68 -19.40 -0.10
N ARG A 234 -14.29 -18.99 1.11
CA ARG A 234 -14.97 -17.98 1.91
C ARG A 234 -14.31 -16.61 1.80
N GLY A 235 -13.19 -16.51 1.06
CA GLY A 235 -12.44 -15.28 0.86
C GLY A 235 -11.41 -14.99 1.95
N TYR A 236 -11.13 -15.92 2.88
CA TYR A 236 -10.01 -15.73 3.79
C TYR A 236 -8.70 -15.93 3.06
N VAL A 237 -7.76 -15.03 3.30
CA VAL A 237 -6.42 -15.13 2.72
C VAL A 237 -5.73 -16.38 3.27
N ILE A 238 -5.12 -17.14 2.38
CA ILE A 238 -4.23 -18.26 2.69
C ILE A 238 -2.78 -17.80 2.53
N ALA A 239 -2.49 -17.09 1.43
CA ALA A 239 -1.17 -16.54 1.16
C ALA A 239 -1.27 -15.22 0.38
N SER A 240 -0.25 -14.38 0.50
CA SER A 240 -0.05 -13.22 -0.35
C SER A 240 1.41 -13.13 -0.78
N ARG A 241 1.65 -12.74 -2.03
CA ARG A 241 2.99 -12.54 -2.59
C ARG A 241 3.06 -11.25 -3.39
N SER A 242 4.13 -10.50 -3.18
CA SER A 242 4.53 -9.36 -4.00
C SER A 242 5.87 -9.66 -4.66
N PRO A 243 6.09 -9.25 -5.93
CA PRO A 243 7.37 -9.49 -6.61
C PRO A 243 8.54 -8.76 -5.94
N LEU A 244 8.27 -7.74 -5.12
CA LEU A 244 9.29 -6.99 -4.40
C LEU A 244 9.87 -7.74 -3.18
N GLY A 245 9.31 -8.91 -2.84
CA GLY A 245 9.91 -9.86 -1.89
C GLY A 245 9.19 -10.01 -0.54
N VAL A 246 7.99 -9.43 -0.41
CA VAL A 246 7.12 -9.66 0.75
C VAL A 246 6.19 -10.83 0.49
N ARG A 247 6.09 -11.71 1.49
CA ARG A 247 5.11 -12.80 1.52
C ARG A 247 4.38 -12.82 2.85
N VAL A 248 3.10 -13.13 2.80
CA VAL A 248 2.25 -13.37 3.97
C VAL A 248 1.72 -14.78 3.83
N GLU A 249 1.88 -15.62 4.85
CA GLU A 249 1.52 -17.03 4.77
C GLU A 249 0.74 -17.42 6.01
N ARG A 250 -0.46 -17.97 5.82
CA ARG A 250 -1.29 -18.53 6.88
C ARG A 250 -0.59 -19.75 7.48
N SER A 251 -0.67 -19.90 8.80
CA SER A 251 -0.10 -21.05 9.51
C SER A 251 -0.70 -21.15 10.92
N ALA A 252 -0.45 -22.28 11.61
CA ALA A 252 -0.75 -22.46 13.03
C ALA A 252 -0.17 -21.31 13.90
N PHE A 253 -0.92 -20.90 14.91
CA PHE A 253 -0.59 -19.75 15.78
C PHE A 253 0.77 -19.89 16.45
N GLU A 254 1.10 -21.08 16.93
CA GLU A 254 2.34 -21.39 17.64
C GLU A 254 3.55 -21.25 16.73
N ILE A 255 3.45 -21.70 15.47
CA ILE A 255 4.51 -21.49 14.46
C ILE A 255 4.69 -20.00 14.20
N VAL A 256 3.60 -19.29 13.91
CA VAL A 256 3.62 -17.86 13.56
C VAL A 256 4.23 -17.03 14.67
N ARG A 257 3.71 -17.16 15.90
CA ARG A 257 4.08 -16.32 17.04
C ARG A 257 5.29 -16.84 17.79
N GLY A 258 5.39 -18.16 17.98
CA GLY A 258 6.46 -18.81 18.74
C GLY A 258 7.81 -18.63 18.07
N ASN A 259 7.90 -18.94 16.77
CA ASN A 259 9.17 -18.78 16.03
C ASN A 259 9.57 -17.32 15.89
N TYR A 260 8.60 -16.42 15.70
CA TYR A 260 8.86 -14.99 15.65
C TYR A 260 9.46 -14.45 16.95
N ARG A 261 8.89 -14.84 18.09
CA ARG A 261 9.40 -14.45 19.41
C ARG A 261 10.73 -15.12 19.73
N GLY A 262 10.87 -16.41 19.43
CA GLY A 262 12.07 -17.20 19.74
C GLY A 262 13.32 -16.72 19.00
N ARG A 263 13.18 -16.24 17.76
CA ARG A 263 14.31 -15.65 17.00
C ARG A 263 14.72 -14.27 17.52
N GLY A 264 13.82 -13.53 18.17
CA GLY A 264 14.08 -12.22 18.75
C GLY A 264 14.31 -11.09 17.74
N ARG A 265 14.19 -9.84 18.19
CA ARG A 265 14.39 -8.63 17.37
C ARG A 265 15.84 -8.49 16.88
N ALA A 266 16.82 -8.93 17.68
CA ALA A 266 18.24 -8.83 17.33
C ALA A 266 18.63 -9.70 16.13
N ALA A 267 17.90 -10.80 15.88
CA ALA A 267 18.11 -11.56 14.67
C ALA A 267 17.83 -10.70 13.43
N ILE A 268 17.04 -9.61 13.55
CA ILE A 268 16.76 -8.56 12.54
C ILE A 268 17.98 -7.71 12.32
N ALA A 269 19.01 -8.38 11.79
CA ALA A 269 20.26 -7.79 11.36
C ALA A 269 19.98 -6.58 10.47
N THR A 270 20.57 -5.45 10.84
CA THR A 270 20.66 -4.25 10.02
C THR A 270 21.53 -4.56 8.83
N ASP A 271 20.89 -4.80 7.69
CA ASP A 271 21.57 -4.75 6.41
C ASP A 271 22.02 -3.31 6.17
N ALA A 272 23.33 -3.08 6.07
CA ALA A 272 23.88 -1.74 5.84
C ALA A 272 23.36 -1.10 4.54
N LEU A 273 22.89 -1.93 3.59
CA LEU A 273 22.27 -1.51 2.34
C LEU A 273 20.74 -1.39 2.44
N ALA A 274 20.14 -1.62 3.61
CA ALA A 274 18.72 -1.39 3.80
C ALA A 274 18.40 0.10 3.74
N PRO A 275 17.27 0.49 3.12
CA PRO A 275 16.86 1.88 3.10
C PRO A 275 16.69 2.47 4.50
N ARG A 276 17.04 3.75 4.63
CA ARG A 276 16.79 4.57 5.81
C ARG A 276 15.45 5.29 5.65
N CYS A 277 14.69 5.47 6.72
CA CYS A 277 13.44 6.26 6.67
C CYS A 277 13.69 7.74 6.94
N THR A 278 14.83 8.08 7.56
CA THR A 278 15.22 9.46 7.81
C THR A 278 15.75 10.09 6.51
N PRO A 279 15.19 11.22 6.04
CA PRO A 279 15.65 11.89 4.82
C PRO A 279 17.05 12.49 5.02
N PRO A 280 17.90 12.52 3.97
CA PRO A 280 19.25 13.06 4.06
C PRO A 280 19.23 14.60 4.17
N PRO A 281 20.25 15.23 4.79
CA PRO A 281 20.37 16.69 4.80
C PRO A 281 20.66 17.22 3.39
N GLN A 282 20.23 18.46 3.08
CA GLN A 282 20.47 19.09 1.77
C GLN A 282 21.95 19.09 1.37
N SER A 283 22.86 19.26 2.33
CA SER A 283 24.31 19.26 2.10
C SER A 283 24.86 17.91 1.63
N ALA A 284 24.13 16.81 1.84
CA ALA A 284 24.51 15.48 1.33
C ALA A 284 24.01 15.26 -0.12
N LEU A 285 23.34 16.27 -0.71
CA LEU A 285 22.77 16.23 -2.06
C LEU A 285 23.57 17.09 -3.05
N ASP A 286 24.86 17.32 -2.79
CA ASP A 286 25.71 18.17 -3.62
C ASP A 286 25.57 17.81 -5.11
N PRO A 287 25.40 18.82 -6.00
CA PRO A 287 25.13 18.59 -7.41
C PRO A 287 26.37 17.99 -8.07
N SER A 288 26.39 16.67 -8.25
CA SER A 288 27.33 16.04 -9.16
C SER A 288 26.65 15.85 -10.51
N PRO A 289 27.04 16.61 -11.56
CA PRO A 289 26.23 16.79 -12.76
C PRO A 289 26.26 15.63 -13.76
N SER A 290 26.64 14.40 -13.38
CA SER A 290 26.88 13.35 -14.38
C SER A 290 26.84 11.90 -13.89
N THR A 291 26.41 11.62 -12.67
CA THR A 291 26.45 10.23 -12.18
C THR A 291 25.23 9.46 -12.66
N TYR A 292 25.41 8.64 -13.69
CA TYR A 292 24.53 7.51 -13.94
C TYR A 292 24.50 6.65 -12.68
N LEU A 293 23.31 6.37 -12.16
CA LEU A 293 23.15 5.43 -11.05
C LEU A 293 22.53 4.14 -11.59
N ALA A 294 23.13 3.01 -11.23
CA ALA A 294 22.56 1.69 -11.47
C ALA A 294 21.98 1.14 -10.17
N VAL A 295 20.75 0.64 -10.21
CA VAL A 295 20.11 0.00 -9.06
C VAL A 295 19.65 -1.38 -9.46
N ARG A 296 20.23 -2.41 -8.84
CA ARG A 296 19.88 -3.81 -9.10
C ARG A 296 18.71 -4.26 -8.23
N LEU A 297 17.75 -4.93 -8.85
CA LEU A 297 16.61 -5.58 -8.23
C LEU A 297 17.02 -7.01 -7.86
N ALA A 298 17.86 -7.16 -6.84
CA ALA A 298 18.51 -8.42 -6.49
C ALA A 298 17.51 -9.56 -6.21
N GLY A 299 17.64 -10.63 -7.01
CA GLY A 299 16.82 -11.84 -6.89
C GLY A 299 15.36 -11.63 -7.31
N ALA A 300 15.06 -10.56 -8.04
CA ALA A 300 13.78 -10.39 -8.71
C ALA A 300 13.85 -10.99 -10.12
N ASP A 301 12.87 -11.83 -10.47
CA ASP A 301 12.61 -12.12 -11.89
C ASP A 301 11.79 -10.97 -12.46
N THR A 302 12.49 -10.04 -13.10
CA THR A 302 11.91 -8.80 -13.62
C THR A 302 11.37 -8.94 -15.05
N THR A 303 11.34 -10.15 -15.59
CA THR A 303 10.86 -10.42 -16.95
C THR A 303 9.34 -10.62 -17.02
N GLY A 304 8.70 -10.86 -15.88
CA GLY A 304 7.25 -11.06 -15.77
C GLY A 304 6.41 -9.80 -16.02
N PRO A 305 5.13 -9.96 -16.39
CA PRO A 305 4.22 -8.86 -16.73
C PRO A 305 3.98 -7.88 -15.56
N ASP A 306 4.13 -8.36 -14.32
CA ASP A 306 4.02 -7.57 -13.09
C ASP A 306 5.02 -6.41 -13.04
N TRP A 307 6.22 -6.59 -13.61
CA TRP A 307 7.28 -5.59 -13.58
C TRP A 307 7.15 -4.49 -14.63
N VAL A 308 6.53 -4.80 -15.76
CA VAL A 308 6.29 -3.82 -16.84
C VAL A 308 5.32 -2.72 -16.36
N ARG A 309 4.39 -3.07 -15.47
CA ARG A 309 3.35 -2.18 -14.98
C ARG A 309 3.70 -1.40 -13.71
N LEU A 310 4.83 -1.69 -13.05
CA LEU A 310 5.36 -0.92 -11.91
C LEU A 310 5.80 0.52 -12.28
N GLY A 311 5.78 0.88 -13.56
CA GLY A 311 6.20 2.21 -14.01
C GLY A 311 7.68 2.47 -13.71
N LEU A 312 8.54 1.47 -13.88
CA LEU A 312 9.98 1.61 -13.65
C LEU A 312 10.72 2.22 -14.86
N ASP A 313 9.99 2.64 -15.91
CA ASP A 313 10.52 3.26 -17.12
C ASP A 313 9.91 4.67 -17.32
N GLY A 314 10.72 5.64 -17.74
CA GLY A 314 10.35 7.04 -17.96
C GLY A 314 10.78 8.00 -16.84
N ALA A 315 10.54 9.31 -17.03
CA ALA A 315 10.96 10.38 -16.10
C ALA A 315 12.45 10.28 -15.70
N ALA A 316 13.33 10.13 -16.70
CA ALA A 316 14.79 9.96 -16.57
C ALA A 316 15.25 8.65 -15.89
N GLN A 317 14.42 7.62 -15.92
CA GLN A 317 14.76 6.26 -15.52
C GLN A 317 14.53 5.28 -16.69
N THR A 318 15.44 4.34 -16.89
CA THR A 318 15.29 3.22 -17.84
C THR A 318 15.59 1.90 -17.15
N ARG A 319 14.71 0.91 -17.27
CA ARG A 319 14.92 -0.44 -16.76
C ARG A 319 15.52 -1.34 -17.85
N ARG A 320 16.62 -2.03 -17.52
CA ARG A 320 17.24 -3.07 -18.34
C ARG A 320 17.37 -4.35 -17.53
N GLY A 321 16.51 -5.33 -17.81
CA GLY A 321 16.48 -6.57 -17.05
C GLY A 321 16.18 -6.30 -15.57
N ASP A 322 17.09 -6.73 -14.69
CA ASP A 322 17.02 -6.53 -13.24
C ASP A 322 17.66 -5.22 -12.78
N THR A 323 18.13 -4.36 -13.69
CA THR A 323 18.83 -3.12 -13.36
C THR A 323 18.03 -1.89 -13.78
N ILE A 324 17.91 -0.93 -12.89
CA ILE A 324 17.34 0.40 -13.13
C ILE A 324 18.51 1.36 -13.37
N LEU A 325 18.51 2.05 -14.50
CA LEU A 325 19.49 3.07 -14.85
C LEU A 325 18.84 4.45 -14.73
N LEU A 326 19.45 5.34 -13.95
CA LEU A 326 19.06 6.74 -13.87
C LEU A 326 19.87 7.58 -14.85
N HIS A 327 19.17 8.50 -15.50
CA HIS A 327 19.70 9.46 -16.45
C HIS A 327 19.54 10.88 -15.88
N PRO A 328 20.41 11.84 -16.25
CA PRO A 328 20.12 13.25 -16.01
C PRO A 328 18.81 13.66 -16.69
N VAL A 329 17.95 14.41 -16.00
CA VAL A 329 16.73 14.97 -16.60
C VAL A 329 17.10 16.21 -17.40
N ASP A 330 16.88 16.20 -18.71
CA ASP A 330 17.01 17.42 -19.53
C ASP A 330 16.03 18.49 -19.04
N ALA A 331 16.57 19.62 -18.58
CA ALA A 331 15.82 20.77 -18.09
C ALA A 331 15.00 21.47 -19.21
N THR A 332 15.28 21.18 -20.48
CA THR A 332 14.57 21.70 -21.65
C THR A 332 13.27 20.94 -21.87
N VAL A 333 12.17 21.46 -21.31
CA VAL A 333 10.81 21.09 -21.68
C VAL A 333 10.33 22.08 -22.76
N PRO A 334 9.67 21.65 -23.85
CA PRO A 334 9.02 22.58 -24.77
C PRO A 334 8.00 23.48 -24.05
N GLU A 335 7.79 24.71 -24.52
CA GLU A 335 6.69 25.57 -24.06
C GLU A 335 5.35 24.88 -24.33
N VAL A 336 4.64 24.50 -23.26
CA VAL A 336 3.33 23.85 -23.35
C VAL A 336 2.25 24.87 -23.72
N SER A 337 1.47 24.57 -24.77
CA SER A 337 0.28 25.34 -25.15
C SER A 337 -0.85 25.14 -24.14
N ALA A 338 -1.52 26.22 -23.73
CA ALA A 338 -2.58 26.22 -22.71
C ALA A 338 -3.89 25.51 -23.13
N ASP A 339 -4.01 25.05 -24.38
CA ASP A 339 -5.29 24.60 -24.96
C ASP A 339 -5.58 23.09 -24.89
N ASP A 340 -4.63 22.28 -24.43
CA ASP A 340 -4.65 20.83 -24.71
C ASP A 340 -5.51 19.96 -23.76
N THR A 341 -6.79 20.31 -23.55
CA THR A 341 -7.78 19.74 -22.58
C THR A 341 -7.93 18.20 -22.42
N GLN A 342 -7.14 17.39 -23.12
CA GLN A 342 -7.06 15.93 -23.00
C GLN A 342 -6.52 15.39 -21.66
N TRP A 343 -5.92 16.22 -20.79
CA TRP A 343 -5.23 15.74 -19.59
C TRP A 343 -6.14 15.45 -18.37
N MET A 344 -7.41 15.86 -18.40
CA MET A 344 -8.35 15.75 -17.27
C MET A 344 -8.73 14.31 -16.84
N GLY A 345 -8.13 13.27 -17.45
CA GLY A 345 -8.44 11.86 -17.17
C GLY A 345 -7.24 10.95 -16.82
N LEU A 346 -6.01 11.47 -16.79
CA LEU A 346 -4.80 10.63 -16.58
C LEU A 346 -4.36 10.53 -15.11
N ALA A 347 -4.92 11.34 -14.21
CA ALA A 347 -4.83 11.07 -12.78
C ALA A 347 -5.94 10.09 -12.42
N ALA A 348 -5.60 8.86 -12.04
CA ALA A 348 -6.55 7.97 -11.40
C ALA A 348 -7.27 8.75 -10.26
N PRO A 349 -8.57 8.53 -10.02
CA PRO A 349 -9.31 9.25 -9.00
C PRO A 349 -8.85 8.75 -7.63
N MET A 350 -7.71 9.24 -7.15
CA MET A 350 -7.64 9.62 -5.75
C MET A 350 -8.70 10.68 -5.59
N LEU A 351 -9.79 10.34 -4.89
CA LEU A 351 -10.73 11.33 -4.39
C LEU A 351 -9.93 12.25 -3.46
N ALA A 352 -9.35 13.29 -4.03
CA ALA A 352 -8.64 14.31 -3.29
C ALA A 352 -9.66 14.91 -2.33
N LEU A 353 -9.36 14.82 -1.04
CA LEU A 353 -10.10 15.51 0.01
C LEU A 353 -10.19 16.98 -0.40
N ALA A 354 -11.37 17.43 -0.82
CA ALA A 354 -11.56 18.82 -1.19
C ALA A 354 -11.33 19.67 0.06
N ASP A 355 -10.22 20.38 0.10
CA ASP A 355 -9.81 21.18 1.24
C ASP A 355 -9.71 22.65 0.82
N ARG A 356 -10.65 23.46 1.32
CA ARG A 356 -10.70 24.90 1.07
C ARG A 356 -9.41 25.62 1.47
N ARG A 357 -8.65 25.06 2.43
CA ARG A 357 -7.35 25.61 2.86
C ARG A 357 -6.31 25.46 1.75
N VAL A 358 -6.28 24.30 1.08
CA VAL A 358 -5.42 24.03 -0.07
C VAL A 358 -5.77 24.97 -1.22
N GLU A 359 -7.05 25.10 -1.56
CA GLU A 359 -7.50 26.00 -2.64
C GLU A 359 -7.18 27.47 -2.38
N ALA A 360 -7.38 27.94 -1.13
CA ALA A 360 -7.03 29.29 -0.74
C ALA A 360 -5.52 29.53 -0.83
N ARG A 361 -4.72 28.55 -0.39
CA ARG A 361 -3.26 28.63 -0.44
C ARG A 361 -2.72 28.61 -1.86
N ALA A 362 -3.23 27.73 -2.72
CA ALA A 362 -2.86 27.63 -4.13
C ALA A 362 -3.04 28.98 -4.84
N ARG A 363 -4.21 29.62 -4.67
CA ARG A 363 -4.49 30.96 -5.22
C ARG A 363 -3.52 32.04 -4.74
N GLN A 364 -3.08 31.98 -3.48
CA GLN A 364 -2.11 32.94 -2.92
C GLN A 364 -0.71 32.77 -3.52
N ILE A 365 -0.28 31.53 -3.77
CA ILE A 365 1.05 31.23 -4.32
C ILE A 365 1.11 31.57 -5.80
N VAL A 366 0.15 31.07 -6.59
CA VAL A 366 0.13 31.20 -8.06
C VAL A 366 -0.21 32.63 -8.51
N ARG A 367 -0.94 33.39 -7.68
CA ARG A 367 -1.36 34.76 -7.96
C ARG A 367 -2.10 34.89 -9.31
N ARG A 368 -1.47 35.50 -10.32
CA ARG A 368 -2.03 35.76 -11.66
C ARG A 368 -1.32 34.97 -12.78
N THR A 369 -0.30 34.18 -12.44
CA THR A 369 0.45 33.39 -13.42
C THR A 369 -0.46 32.33 -14.01
N ARG A 370 -0.44 32.21 -15.34
CA ARG A 370 -1.19 31.18 -16.09
C ARG A 370 -0.27 30.19 -16.80
N GLU A 371 1.03 30.46 -16.80
CA GLU A 371 2.03 29.62 -17.45
C GLU A 371 2.32 28.39 -16.58
N PRO A 372 2.04 27.16 -17.06
CA PRO A 372 2.10 25.95 -16.23
C PRO A 372 3.46 25.70 -15.56
N ARG A 373 4.57 25.96 -16.26
CA ARG A 373 5.92 25.74 -15.72
C ARG A 373 6.24 26.74 -14.60
N ALA A 374 5.95 28.03 -14.80
CA ALA A 374 6.07 29.02 -13.72
C ALA A 374 5.14 28.73 -12.52
N ILE A 375 3.96 28.13 -12.73
CA ILE A 375 3.11 27.65 -11.62
C ILE A 375 3.83 26.57 -10.82
N VAL A 376 4.41 25.57 -11.48
CA VAL A 376 5.17 24.49 -10.83
C VAL A 376 6.34 25.05 -10.03
N GLU A 377 7.15 25.93 -10.62
CA GLU A 377 8.31 26.52 -9.95
C GLU A 377 7.91 27.37 -8.73
N ALA A 378 6.84 28.15 -8.84
CA ALA A 378 6.31 28.93 -7.72
C ALA A 378 5.82 28.04 -6.58
N LEU A 379 5.11 26.94 -6.90
CA LEU A 379 4.64 25.97 -5.91
C LEU A 379 5.82 25.24 -5.24
N VAL A 380 6.80 24.75 -6.00
CA VAL A 380 7.98 24.05 -5.47
C VAL A 380 8.79 24.98 -4.57
N SER A 381 9.08 26.20 -5.03
CA SER A 381 9.83 27.19 -4.24
C SER A 381 9.09 27.60 -2.96
N TRP A 382 7.77 27.77 -3.04
CA TRP A 382 6.98 28.06 -1.85
C TRP A 382 7.01 26.89 -0.87
N VAL A 383 6.82 25.65 -1.35
CA VAL A 383 6.81 24.48 -0.47
C VAL A 383 8.14 24.29 0.23
N SER A 384 9.26 24.25 -0.52
CA SER A 384 10.59 24.05 0.08
C SER A 384 11.00 25.18 1.02
N GLY A 385 10.56 26.42 0.76
CA GLY A 385 10.84 27.58 1.60
C GLY A 385 9.93 27.73 2.83
N ASN A 386 8.77 27.05 2.88
CA ASN A 386 7.76 27.26 3.94
C ASN A 386 7.41 26.01 4.74
N LEU A 387 7.73 24.81 4.26
CA LEU A 387 7.46 23.55 4.93
C LEU A 387 8.76 22.89 5.37
N SER A 388 8.78 22.40 6.61
CA SER A 388 9.93 21.72 7.20
C SER A 388 9.71 20.23 7.28
N VAL A 389 10.73 19.45 6.93
CA VAL A 389 10.67 17.99 7.05
C VAL A 389 10.78 17.62 8.52
N ALA A 390 9.95 16.66 8.92
CA ALA A 390 10.06 16.04 10.21
C ALA A 390 9.81 14.54 10.15
N PRO A 391 10.49 13.74 10.98
CA PRO A 391 10.38 12.28 10.98
C PRO A 391 9.06 11.78 11.59
N ASP A 392 8.01 12.60 11.52
CA ASP A 392 6.72 12.37 12.14
C ASP A 392 6.06 11.18 11.42
N GLY A 393 6.01 10.00 12.08
CA GLY A 393 5.45 8.77 11.51
C GLY A 393 3.92 8.76 11.41
N VAL A 394 3.28 9.85 11.81
CA VAL A 394 1.82 9.98 11.91
C VAL A 394 1.27 10.65 10.63
N PRO A 395 0.36 9.98 9.90
CA PRO A 395 -0.30 10.56 8.73
C PRO A 395 -0.88 11.94 8.93
N GLN A 396 -0.65 12.84 7.97
CA GLN A 396 -1.27 14.16 7.93
C GLN A 396 -2.02 14.38 6.61
N SER A 397 -3.13 15.11 6.69
CA SER A 397 -3.82 15.62 5.51
C SER A 397 -3.02 16.78 4.90
N ALA A 398 -3.20 17.02 3.60
CA ALA A 398 -2.56 18.12 2.88
C ALA A 398 -2.77 19.48 3.58
N GLY A 399 -4.02 19.81 3.95
CA GLY A 399 -4.32 21.05 4.67
C GLY A 399 -3.63 21.15 6.02
N ARG A 400 -3.58 20.05 6.80
CA ARG A 400 -2.87 20.04 8.09
C ARG A 400 -1.38 20.28 7.91
N THR A 401 -0.77 19.65 6.93
CA THR A 401 0.65 19.86 6.62
C THR A 401 0.92 21.32 6.25
N LEU A 402 0.05 21.95 5.46
CA LEU A 402 0.13 23.39 5.15
C LEU A 402 -0.03 24.29 6.39
N ASP A 403 -0.95 23.96 7.31
CA ASP A 403 -1.19 24.74 8.53
C ASP A 403 -0.03 24.61 9.53
N ARG A 404 0.45 23.38 9.75
CA ARG A 404 1.57 23.08 10.66
C ARG A 404 2.92 23.50 10.11
N ARG A 405 3.03 23.71 8.79
CA ARG A 405 4.29 23.99 8.09
C ARG A 405 5.38 22.95 8.34
N ARG A 406 4.95 21.70 8.61
CA ARG A 406 5.81 20.59 8.97
C ARG A 406 5.12 19.26 8.68
N GLY A 407 5.85 18.26 8.20
CA GLY A 407 5.37 16.89 8.00
C GLY A 407 6.46 15.95 7.48
N SER A 408 6.12 14.68 7.25
CA SER A 408 7.02 13.75 6.57
C SER A 408 7.20 14.13 5.09
N THR A 409 8.20 13.54 4.41
CA THR A 409 8.39 13.75 2.96
C THR A 409 7.14 13.38 2.17
N SER A 410 6.45 12.30 2.54
CA SER A 410 5.18 11.89 1.94
C SER A 410 4.07 12.93 2.16
N ASP A 411 3.95 13.47 3.37
CA ASP A 411 2.89 14.45 3.69
C ASP A 411 3.13 15.79 2.95
N ILE A 412 4.40 16.23 2.84
CA ILE A 412 4.77 17.44 2.10
C ILE A 412 4.48 17.28 0.60
N VAL A 413 4.82 16.13 0.03
CA VAL A 413 4.51 15.82 -1.38
C VAL A 413 3.01 15.75 -1.62
N LEU A 414 2.25 15.16 -0.70
CA LEU A 414 0.79 15.17 -0.75
C LEU A 414 0.23 16.60 -0.75
N ALA A 415 0.76 17.47 0.11
CA ALA A 415 0.39 18.88 0.13
C ALA A 415 0.74 19.58 -1.20
N PHE A 416 1.91 19.33 -1.77
CA PHE A 416 2.30 19.86 -3.08
C PHE A 416 1.37 19.38 -4.20
N VAL A 417 1.08 18.07 -4.29
CA VAL A 417 0.19 17.51 -5.31
C VAL A 417 -1.22 18.10 -5.17
N ALA A 418 -1.71 18.28 -3.95
CA ALA A 418 -3.00 18.92 -3.70
C ALA A 418 -3.01 20.39 -4.17
N LEU A 419 -1.94 21.15 -3.91
CA LEU A 419 -1.78 22.53 -4.40
C LEU A 419 -1.70 22.60 -5.94
N ALA A 420 -0.96 21.68 -6.56
CA ALA A 420 -0.81 21.60 -8.01
C ALA A 420 -2.15 21.31 -8.69
N ARG A 421 -2.89 20.29 -8.19
CA ARG A 421 -4.23 19.95 -8.68
C ARG A 421 -5.24 21.09 -8.48
N ALA A 422 -5.20 21.76 -7.32
CA ALA A 422 -6.01 22.95 -7.06
C ALA A 422 -5.67 24.15 -7.97
N SER A 423 -4.48 24.13 -8.59
CA SER A 423 -4.04 25.13 -9.58
C SER A 423 -4.32 24.70 -11.03
N GLY A 424 -5.03 23.58 -11.23
CA GLY A 424 -5.38 23.06 -12.56
C GLY A 424 -4.31 22.18 -13.22
N LEU A 425 -3.24 21.81 -12.49
CA LEU A 425 -2.19 20.94 -13.01
C LEU A 425 -2.50 19.47 -12.78
N SER A 426 -2.19 18.63 -13.76
CA SER A 426 -2.16 17.18 -13.58
C SER A 426 -0.88 16.79 -12.85
N ALA A 427 -1.01 16.40 -11.58
CA ALA A 427 0.11 16.02 -10.73
C ALA A 427 -0.16 14.69 -10.03
N ARG A 428 0.90 13.90 -9.81
CA ARG A 428 0.85 12.64 -9.08
C ARG A 428 2.00 12.50 -8.08
N PRO A 429 1.76 11.86 -6.93
CA PRO A 429 2.81 11.52 -5.99
C PRO A 429 3.65 10.35 -6.53
N VAL A 430 4.92 10.36 -6.17
CA VAL A 430 5.89 9.31 -6.49
C VAL A 430 6.64 8.95 -5.22
N ALA A 431 6.88 7.65 -5.03
CA ALA A 431 7.65 7.14 -3.91
C ALA A 431 8.78 6.22 -4.40
N GLY A 432 9.90 6.28 -3.69
CA GLY A 432 11.06 5.48 -4.02
C GLY A 432 12.22 5.78 -3.08
N PHE A 433 13.41 5.90 -3.65
CA PHE A 433 14.63 6.16 -2.88
C PHE A 433 15.43 7.32 -3.44
N LEU A 434 15.99 8.10 -2.53
CA LEU A 434 17.00 9.10 -2.82
C LEU A 434 18.37 8.56 -2.40
N GLN A 435 19.29 8.46 -3.35
CA GLN A 435 20.68 8.11 -3.04
C GLN A 435 21.39 9.32 -2.44
N ALA A 436 21.97 9.20 -1.25
CA ALA A 436 22.86 10.19 -0.68
C ALA A 436 24.10 9.50 -0.13
N GLU A 437 25.29 9.97 -0.54
CA GLU A 437 26.56 9.30 -0.24
C GLU A 437 26.51 7.80 -0.64
N GLN A 438 26.65 6.89 0.33
CA GLN A 438 26.57 5.44 0.14
C GLN A 438 25.23 4.83 0.58
N ASN A 439 24.28 5.66 1.03
CA ASN A 439 23.01 5.21 1.61
C ASN A 439 21.82 5.51 0.69
N PHE A 440 20.77 4.71 0.84
CA PHE A 440 19.48 4.95 0.20
C PHE A 440 18.49 5.37 1.27
N HIS A 441 17.79 6.46 0.99
CA HIS A 441 16.81 7.01 1.89
C HIS A 441 15.45 6.88 1.22
N TYR A 442 14.46 6.33 1.93
CA TYR A 442 13.08 6.46 1.49
C TYR A 442 12.80 7.93 1.21
N HIS A 443 12.24 8.20 0.04
CA HIS A 443 11.87 9.55 -0.34
C HIS A 443 10.59 9.54 -1.17
N ALA A 444 9.87 10.65 -1.09
CA ALA A 444 8.71 10.92 -1.92
C ALA A 444 8.96 12.23 -2.66
N TRP A 445 8.49 12.30 -3.90
CA TRP A 445 8.48 13.51 -4.73
C TRP A 445 7.23 13.50 -5.61
N ALA A 446 7.10 14.45 -6.54
CA ALA A 446 5.95 14.53 -7.43
C ALA A 446 6.34 14.48 -8.90
N GLU A 447 5.42 14.05 -9.74
CA GLU A 447 5.49 14.26 -11.19
C GLU A 447 4.33 15.16 -11.62
N VAL A 448 4.65 16.18 -12.41
CA VAL A 448 3.66 17.09 -12.99
C VAL A 448 3.67 16.94 -14.51
N TYR A 449 2.50 16.81 -15.12
CA TYR A 449 2.39 16.66 -16.56
C TYR A 449 2.47 18.04 -17.26
N LEU A 450 3.53 18.24 -18.03
CA LEU A 450 3.79 19.40 -18.90
C LEU A 450 4.26 18.87 -20.26
N ASP A 451 3.32 18.37 -21.07
CA ASP A 451 3.52 17.51 -22.28
C ASP A 451 4.17 16.15 -22.02
N ARG A 452 5.00 16.06 -20.99
CA ARG A 452 5.57 14.84 -20.42
C ARG A 452 5.50 14.93 -18.90
N TRP A 453 5.58 13.78 -18.23
CA TRP A 453 5.75 13.75 -16.79
C TRP A 453 7.11 14.34 -16.40
N LEU A 454 7.08 15.55 -15.82
CA LEU A 454 8.22 16.25 -15.27
C LEU A 454 8.37 15.88 -13.78
N PRO A 455 9.42 15.16 -13.38
CA PRO A 455 9.68 14.90 -11.97
C PRO A 455 10.17 16.18 -11.29
N VAL A 456 9.56 16.51 -10.14
CA VAL A 456 9.89 17.66 -9.30
C VAL A 456 9.95 17.27 -7.85
N ASP A 457 10.89 17.85 -7.10
CA ASP A 457 11.03 17.62 -5.67
C ASP A 457 10.66 18.87 -4.87
N PRO A 458 9.44 18.93 -4.29
CA PRO A 458 9.03 20.06 -3.47
C PRO A 458 9.71 20.09 -2.09
N VAL A 459 10.28 18.97 -1.62
CA VAL A 459 11.00 18.90 -0.34
C VAL A 459 12.36 19.57 -0.46
N TYR A 460 13.10 19.27 -1.53
CA TYR A 460 14.45 19.82 -1.76
C TYR A 460 14.48 20.96 -2.78
N GLY A 461 13.32 21.40 -3.28
CA GLY A 461 13.19 22.56 -4.16
C GLY A 461 13.72 22.33 -5.59
N GLN A 462 13.67 21.09 -6.10
CA GLN A 462 14.26 20.73 -7.39
C GLN A 462 13.22 20.71 -8.52
N VAL A 463 13.54 21.37 -9.65
CA VAL A 463 12.72 21.37 -10.88
C VAL A 463 13.63 21.40 -12.13
N PRO A 464 13.90 20.26 -12.80
CA PRO A 464 13.52 18.89 -12.44
C PRO A 464 14.33 18.34 -11.26
N VAL A 465 14.00 17.12 -10.83
CA VAL A 465 14.85 16.34 -9.92
C VAL A 465 16.20 15.97 -10.56
N ASP A 466 17.18 15.67 -9.72
CA ASP A 466 18.49 15.15 -10.14
C ASP A 466 18.48 13.65 -10.48
N GLY A 467 19.60 13.13 -10.98
CA GLY A 467 19.78 11.71 -11.33
C GLY A 467 19.91 10.75 -10.14
N ARG A 468 19.47 11.13 -8.93
CA ARG A 468 19.60 10.32 -7.70
C ARG A 468 18.26 9.81 -7.17
N HIS A 469 17.17 10.17 -7.83
CA HIS A 469 15.80 9.75 -7.51
C HIS A 469 15.46 8.43 -8.20
N VAL A 470 15.44 7.34 -7.42
CA VAL A 470 15.09 6.00 -7.90
C VAL A 470 13.59 5.79 -7.72
N ARG A 471 12.84 5.83 -8.83
CA ARG A 471 11.39 5.62 -8.83
C ARG A 471 11.04 4.16 -8.68
N ILE A 472 10.22 3.84 -7.67
CA ILE A 472 9.72 2.49 -7.42
C ILE A 472 8.23 2.40 -7.66
N VAL A 473 7.49 3.42 -7.24
CA VAL A 473 6.04 3.44 -7.32
C VAL A 473 5.55 4.82 -7.73
N VAL A 474 4.62 4.82 -8.67
CA VAL A 474 3.85 5.99 -9.11
C VAL A 474 2.44 5.88 -8.55
N ASP A 475 1.85 7.00 -8.12
CA ASP A 475 0.50 7.10 -7.55
C ASP A 475 0.29 6.29 -6.25
N GLY A 476 1.26 5.47 -5.84
CA GLY A 476 1.26 4.82 -4.54
C GLY A 476 1.78 5.78 -3.48
N LEU A 477 0.88 6.22 -2.62
CA LEU A 477 1.15 6.91 -1.36
C LEU A 477 1.80 5.99 -0.32
N SER A 478 2.86 5.33 -0.74
CA SER A 478 3.57 4.35 0.06
C SER A 478 4.40 5.11 1.08
N ARG A 479 3.98 5.12 2.34
CA ARG A 479 4.73 5.69 3.47
C ARG A 479 6.02 4.89 3.70
N PRO A 480 7.03 5.43 4.42
CA PRO A 480 8.27 4.70 4.67
C PRO A 480 8.03 3.31 5.28
N LEU A 481 7.12 3.22 6.25
CA LEU A 481 6.78 1.96 6.93
C LEU A 481 6.03 0.96 6.04
N GLU A 482 5.48 1.41 4.91
CA GLU A 482 4.77 0.59 3.92
C GLU A 482 5.67 0.20 2.75
N LEU A 483 6.47 1.14 2.23
CA LEU A 483 7.34 0.90 1.08
C LEU A 483 8.57 0.07 1.46
N VAL A 484 9.25 0.41 2.56
CA VAL A 484 10.54 -0.21 2.90
C VAL A 484 10.46 -1.73 3.09
N PRO A 485 9.42 -2.30 3.72
CA PRO A 485 9.26 -3.76 3.80
C PRO A 485 9.05 -4.41 2.44
N LEU A 486 8.28 -3.73 1.58
CA LEU A 486 7.94 -4.22 0.23
C LEU A 486 9.19 -4.29 -0.62
N VAL A 487 10.09 -3.32 -0.50
CA VAL A 487 11.29 -3.22 -1.30
C VAL A 487 12.47 -3.98 -0.67
N ALA A 488 12.23 -5.24 -0.31
CA ALA A 488 13.27 -6.10 0.23
C ALA A 488 14.38 -6.30 -0.80
N ARG A 489 14.04 -6.41 -2.09
CA ARG A 489 14.94 -6.85 -3.16
C ARG A 489 15.84 -5.76 -3.75
N ILE A 490 15.67 -4.49 -3.42
CA ILE A 490 16.46 -3.42 -4.04
C ILE A 490 17.87 -3.37 -3.44
N ARG A 491 18.85 -3.37 -4.34
CA ARG A 491 20.27 -3.29 -4.05
C ARG A 491 20.89 -2.23 -4.95
N PRO A 492 21.40 -1.15 -4.39
CA PRO A 492 22.17 -0.23 -5.19
C PRO A 492 23.48 -0.88 -5.60
N GLU A 493 23.91 -0.59 -6.82
CA GLU A 493 25.27 -0.86 -7.25
C GLU A 493 25.87 0.48 -7.69
N PRO A 494 27.13 0.78 -7.34
CA PRO A 494 27.79 1.89 -8.01
C PRO A 494 27.74 1.60 -9.51
N ALA A 495 27.42 2.61 -10.33
CA ALA A 495 27.56 2.44 -11.77
C ALA A 495 28.98 1.95 -12.04
N ALA A 496 29.09 0.79 -12.69
CA ALA A 496 30.36 0.37 -13.24
C ALA A 496 30.85 1.54 -14.09
N GLY A 497 32.02 2.09 -13.75
CA GLY A 497 32.69 3.03 -14.64
C GLY A 497 32.73 2.37 -16.00
N GLY A 498 32.13 3.01 -17.00
CA GLY A 498 32.18 2.51 -18.36
C GLY A 498 33.65 2.43 -18.76
N ASP A 499 34.20 1.22 -18.80
CA ASP A 499 35.27 0.90 -19.73
C ASP A 499 34.61 0.85 -21.11
N ASP A 500 34.41 2.05 -21.69
CA ASP A 500 34.36 2.19 -23.13
C ASP A 500 35.78 1.93 -23.64
N SER A 501 35.97 0.75 -24.23
CA SER A 501 37.07 0.45 -25.15
C SER A 501 36.51 -0.05 -26.47
#